data_AF-A0A936R1T0-F1
#
_entry.id   AF-A0A936R1T0-F1
#
_cell.length_a   1.000
_cell.length_b   1.000
_cell.length_c   1.000
_cell.angle_alpha   90.00
_cell.angle_beta   90.00
_cell.angle_gamma   90.00
#
_symmetry.space_group_name_H-M   'P 1'
#
loop_
_entity.id
_entity.type
_entity.pdbx_description
1 polymer ?
#
loop_
_entity_poly.entity_id
_entity_poly.type
_entity_poly.pdbx_seq_one_letter_code
_entity_poly.pdbx_strand_id
1 'polypeptide(L)'
;MSAARHLNRVLAPLAVGAVLAGCASSGSTPVASPTATPPAAVTQAPDGTSAPTRAAITGLVTFADGRLATNVMVSVTGLDGQAVPELAVLTGPDGRYSWPGLAPGRYAVRVATTEPRANGVTQTIVPADGTATADITLRS
;
A
#
# COMPACT_ATOMS: atom_id res chain seq x y z
N MET A 1 37.73 15.54 17.44
CA MET A 1 38.39 14.44 16.70
C MET A 1 37.63 14.26 15.40
N SER A 2 38.16 14.71 14.27
CA SER A 2 37.59 14.39 12.96
C SER A 2 38.74 14.33 11.96
N ALA A 3 39.25 13.11 11.76
CA ALA A 3 40.21 12.72 10.74
C ALA A 3 39.38 12.00 9.65
N ALA A 4 39.40 12.45 8.40
CA ALA A 4 40.31 11.98 7.34
C ALA A 4 40.14 10.46 7.12
N ARG A 5 39.92 9.87 5.94
CA ARG A 5 40.14 10.19 4.52
C ARG A 5 39.80 8.89 3.75
N HIS A 6 39.78 8.96 2.41
CA HIS A 6 39.83 7.85 1.43
C HIS A 6 38.47 7.31 0.93
N LEU A 7 38.17 7.12 -0.36
CA LEU A 7 38.86 7.22 -1.67
C LEU A 7 37.74 7.40 -2.73
N ASN A 8 37.80 8.40 -3.61
CA ASN A 8 38.40 8.36 -4.96
C ASN A 8 37.65 7.51 -6.01
N ARG A 9 36.96 8.26 -6.88
CA ARG A 9 36.84 8.11 -8.35
C ARG A 9 36.24 6.82 -8.92
N VAL A 10 35.03 6.97 -9.45
CA VAL A 10 34.69 6.46 -10.79
C VAL A 10 34.26 7.63 -11.65
N LEU A 11 34.93 7.78 -12.78
CA LEU A 11 34.70 8.81 -13.79
C LEU A 11 33.49 8.43 -14.66
N ALA A 12 32.64 9.45 -14.86
CA ALA A 12 32.03 9.82 -16.14
C ALA A 12 30.84 8.96 -16.65
N PRO A 13 30.14 9.41 -17.70
CA PRO A 13 29.05 10.39 -17.60
C PRO A 13 27.78 9.81 -18.25
N LEU A 14 26.61 10.43 -18.08
CA LEU A 14 25.55 10.42 -19.10
C LEU A 14 24.47 11.42 -18.70
N ALA A 15 24.48 12.55 -19.38
CA ALA A 15 23.45 13.57 -19.33
C ALA A 15 22.41 13.29 -20.41
N VAL A 16 21.13 13.23 -20.04
CA VAL A 16 19.95 13.50 -20.89
C VAL A 16 18.80 13.73 -19.89
N GLY A 17 17.97 14.75 -19.85
CA GLY A 17 17.69 15.93 -20.65
C GLY A 17 16.30 16.40 -20.20
N ALA A 18 16.20 17.54 -19.52
CA ALA A 18 14.93 18.13 -19.06
C ALA A 18 14.47 19.21 -20.05
N VAL A 19 13.19 19.24 -20.44
CA VAL A 19 12.59 20.41 -21.11
C VAL A 19 11.13 20.62 -20.68
N LEU A 20 10.87 21.77 -20.03
CA LEU A 20 9.59 22.47 -19.86
C LEU A 20 9.82 23.91 -20.35
N ALA A 21 8.98 24.45 -21.27
CA ALA A 21 8.71 25.88 -21.54
C ALA A 21 7.89 26.00 -22.86
N GLY A 22 6.84 26.81 -23.07
CA GLY A 22 6.40 28.06 -22.45
C GLY A 22 7.04 29.28 -23.11
N CYS A 23 6.34 30.06 -23.96
CA CYS A 23 6.90 31.25 -24.62
C CYS A 23 5.90 32.41 -24.86
N ALA A 24 6.35 33.64 -24.58
CA ALA A 24 5.86 34.91 -25.16
C ALA A 24 6.94 36.04 -25.09
N SER A 25 7.38 36.51 -26.28
CA SER A 25 7.80 37.86 -26.77
C SER A 25 8.46 38.93 -25.86
N SER A 26 9.37 39.85 -26.25
CA SER A 26 10.21 40.17 -27.44
C SER A 26 11.11 41.39 -27.07
N GLY A 27 12.40 41.41 -27.43
CA GLY A 27 13.26 42.61 -27.32
C GLY A 27 14.78 42.39 -27.54
N SER A 28 15.31 42.90 -28.66
CA SER A 28 16.73 43.22 -28.96
C SER A 28 17.75 42.07 -29.20
N THR A 29 18.24 42.00 -30.44
CA THR A 29 19.24 41.09 -31.04
C THR A 29 20.71 41.41 -30.68
N PRO A 30 21.74 40.65 -31.12
CA PRO A 30 21.87 39.17 -31.28
C PRO A 30 23.27 38.64 -30.87
N VAL A 31 23.38 37.47 -30.23
CA VAL A 31 24.58 36.61 -30.37
C VAL A 31 24.15 35.14 -30.23
N ALA A 32 24.26 34.39 -31.35
CA ALA A 32 24.51 32.95 -31.55
C ALA A 32 23.86 31.92 -30.57
N SER A 33 23.25 30.79 -30.96
CA SER A 33 23.40 29.90 -32.12
C SER A 33 22.29 28.81 -32.01
N PRO A 34 22.04 28.00 -33.06
CA PRO A 34 20.76 27.33 -33.30
C PRO A 34 20.61 26.07 -32.44
N THR A 35 19.39 25.57 -32.19
CA THR A 35 19.08 24.13 -32.15
C THR A 35 17.59 23.85 -31.91
N ALA A 36 17.05 23.09 -32.87
CA ALA A 36 15.98 22.10 -32.79
C ALA A 36 14.60 22.49 -32.23
N THR A 37 13.64 22.54 -33.15
CA THR A 37 12.38 21.80 -33.10
C THR A 37 12.28 20.85 -31.90
N PRO A 38 11.39 21.06 -30.92
CA PRO A 38 11.02 20.02 -29.98
C PRO A 38 10.38 18.87 -30.78
N PRO A 39 11.01 17.69 -30.86
CA PRO A 39 10.35 16.53 -31.43
C PRO A 39 9.15 16.19 -30.55
N ALA A 40 8.15 15.62 -31.22
CA ALA A 40 6.92 15.03 -30.71
C ALA A 40 6.92 14.71 -29.21
N ALA A 41 5.82 15.08 -28.55
CA ALA A 41 5.45 14.64 -27.22
C ALA A 41 5.91 13.19 -26.99
N VAL A 42 6.90 13.04 -26.12
CA VAL A 42 7.40 11.73 -25.73
C VAL A 42 6.24 11.02 -25.05
N THR A 43 5.65 10.07 -25.76
CA THR A 43 4.81 9.01 -25.19
C THR A 43 5.64 8.29 -24.14
N GLN A 44 5.53 8.69 -22.87
CA GLN A 44 6.04 7.89 -21.76
C GLN A 44 4.97 6.87 -21.34
N ALA A 45 5.22 5.62 -21.65
CA ALA A 45 4.66 4.46 -20.97
C ALA A 45 5.74 3.36 -20.93
N PRO A 46 5.77 2.46 -19.94
CA PRO A 46 5.49 2.63 -18.51
C PRO A 46 6.70 2.12 -17.68
N ASP A 47 7.22 2.89 -16.72
CA ASP A 47 8.15 2.29 -15.74
C ASP A 47 7.34 1.44 -14.75
N GLY A 48 7.32 0.13 -15.02
CA GLY A 48 6.53 -0.90 -14.36
C GLY A 48 6.89 -1.18 -12.90
N THR A 49 7.01 -0.16 -12.06
CA THR A 49 6.81 -0.34 -10.62
C THR A 49 5.31 -0.36 -10.37
N SER A 50 4.66 -1.49 -10.69
CA SER A 50 3.33 -1.75 -10.13
C SER A 50 3.52 -1.75 -8.62
N ALA A 51 3.10 -0.68 -7.95
CA ALA A 51 2.97 -0.72 -6.50
C ALA A 51 2.16 -1.97 -6.16
N PRO A 52 2.53 -2.76 -5.14
CA PRO A 52 1.74 -3.94 -4.79
C PRO A 52 0.31 -3.44 -4.56
N THR A 53 -0.62 -3.92 -5.38
CA THR A 53 -2.02 -3.58 -5.18
C THR A 53 -2.36 -4.06 -3.79
N ARG A 54 -2.60 -3.09 -2.92
CA ARG A 54 -2.91 -3.38 -1.53
C ARG A 54 -4.29 -3.98 -1.51
N ALA A 55 -4.35 -5.25 -1.16
CA ALA A 55 -5.58 -5.97 -0.97
C ALA A 55 -6.14 -5.69 0.43
N ALA A 56 -7.37 -6.14 0.66
CA ALA A 56 -8.04 -5.94 1.94
C ALA A 56 -8.70 -7.24 2.43
N ILE A 57 -8.86 -7.36 3.74
CA ILE A 57 -9.79 -8.31 4.34
C ILE A 57 -10.99 -7.53 4.85
N THR A 58 -12.19 -8.00 4.54
CA THR A 58 -13.42 -7.51 5.15
C THR A 58 -14.22 -8.67 5.70
N GLY A 59 -15.09 -8.41 6.66
CA GLY A 59 -15.95 -9.47 7.18
C GLY A 59 -16.96 -8.94 8.16
N LEU A 60 -17.90 -9.82 8.49
CA LEU A 60 -18.89 -9.65 9.54
C LEU A 60 -18.52 -10.53 10.73
N VAL A 61 -18.58 -9.95 11.93
CA VAL A 61 -18.47 -10.70 13.18
C VAL A 61 -19.84 -10.76 13.83
N THR A 62 -20.33 -11.99 14.04
CA THR A 62 -21.61 -12.27 14.71
C THR A 62 -21.40 -13.19 15.90
N PHE A 63 -22.32 -13.16 16.85
CA PHE A 63 -22.44 -14.17 17.88
C PHE A 63 -23.38 -15.29 17.42
N ALA A 64 -23.24 -16.48 18.01
CA ALA A 64 -24.05 -17.65 17.68
C ALA A 64 -25.56 -17.45 17.92
N ASP A 65 -25.94 -16.51 18.78
CA ASP A 65 -27.31 -16.08 19.04
C ASP A 65 -27.86 -15.07 18.00
N GLY A 66 -27.06 -14.73 16.98
CA GLY A 66 -27.43 -13.83 15.89
C GLY A 66 -27.16 -12.35 16.16
N ARG A 67 -26.62 -11.99 17.34
CA ARG A 67 -26.25 -10.60 17.64
C ARG A 67 -25.00 -10.19 16.85
N LEU A 68 -24.93 -8.91 16.47
CA LEU A 68 -23.74 -8.34 15.86
C LEU A 68 -22.68 -8.10 16.93
N ALA A 69 -21.45 -8.52 16.65
CA ALA A 69 -20.32 -8.30 17.54
C ALA A 69 -19.71 -6.93 17.27
N THR A 70 -20.19 -5.91 17.98
CA THR A 70 -19.77 -4.51 17.84
C THR A 70 -18.68 -4.13 18.84
N ASN A 71 -17.74 -3.27 18.46
CA ASN A 71 -16.65 -2.81 19.33
C ASN A 71 -15.81 -3.96 19.90
N VAL A 72 -15.62 -5.01 19.09
CA VAL A 72 -14.81 -6.18 19.43
C VAL A 72 -13.48 -6.10 18.71
N MET A 73 -12.40 -6.51 19.38
CA MET A 73 -11.06 -6.43 18.83
C MET A 73 -10.82 -7.53 17.80
N VAL A 74 -10.44 -7.15 16.59
CA VAL A 74 -10.02 -8.03 15.51
C VAL A 74 -8.51 -7.84 15.33
N SER A 75 -7.76 -8.91 15.19
CA SER A 75 -6.34 -8.89 14.84
C SER A 75 -6.06 -9.82 13.67
N VAL A 76 -5.13 -9.42 12.80
CA VAL A 76 -4.75 -10.19 11.61
C VAL A 76 -3.29 -10.60 11.73
N THR A 77 -2.98 -11.83 11.36
CA THR A 77 -1.61 -12.36 11.34
C THR A 77 -1.33 -13.00 9.98
N GLY A 78 -0.26 -12.56 9.31
CA GLY A 78 0.22 -13.22 8.09
C GLY A 78 0.79 -14.60 8.41
N LEU A 79 0.25 -15.65 7.80
CA LEU A 79 0.68 -17.03 8.03
C LEU A 79 1.94 -17.38 7.23
N ASP A 80 2.20 -16.64 6.15
CA ASP A 80 3.35 -16.80 5.27
C ASP A 80 4.47 -15.77 5.56
N GLY A 81 4.43 -15.10 6.71
CA GLY A 81 5.39 -14.06 7.08
C GLY A 81 5.08 -12.68 6.47
N GLN A 82 3.89 -12.49 5.90
CA GLN A 82 3.45 -11.19 5.40
C GLN A 82 3.33 -10.15 6.52
N ALA A 83 3.81 -8.94 6.26
CA ALA A 83 3.65 -7.81 7.17
C ALA A 83 2.19 -7.36 7.24
N VAL A 84 1.70 -7.09 8.46
CA VAL A 84 0.38 -6.52 8.71
C VAL A 84 0.59 -5.08 9.18
N PRO A 85 -0.01 -4.07 8.51
CA PRO A 85 0.28 -2.66 8.78
C PRO A 85 -0.30 -2.17 10.12
N GLU A 86 -1.26 -2.88 10.67
CA GLU A 86 -1.98 -2.54 11.90
C GLU A 86 -1.89 -3.72 12.88
N LEU A 87 -2.04 -3.46 14.18
CA LEU A 87 -1.99 -4.51 15.21
C LEU A 87 -3.38 -5.09 15.48
N ALA A 88 -4.39 -4.22 15.52
CA ALA A 88 -5.79 -4.58 15.76
C ALA A 88 -6.73 -3.48 15.24
N VAL A 89 -7.92 -3.88 14.81
CA VAL A 89 -9.04 -2.99 14.48
C VAL A 89 -10.24 -3.34 15.35
N LEU A 90 -11.15 -2.40 15.57
CA LEU A 90 -12.42 -2.66 16.24
C LEU A 90 -13.53 -2.87 15.19
N THR A 91 -14.45 -3.80 15.47
CA THR A 91 -15.66 -3.94 14.66
C THR A 91 -16.57 -2.71 14.82
N GLY A 92 -17.21 -2.31 13.73
CA GLY A 92 -18.19 -1.23 13.70
C GLY A 92 -19.52 -1.57 14.39
N PRO A 93 -20.47 -0.62 14.44
CA PRO A 93 -21.81 -0.81 15.02
C PRO A 93 -22.67 -1.82 14.23
N ASP A 94 -22.29 -2.11 13.00
CA ASP A 94 -22.86 -3.13 12.12
C ASP A 94 -22.14 -4.49 12.24
N GLY A 95 -21.21 -4.63 13.20
CA GLY A 95 -20.42 -5.85 13.41
C GLY A 95 -19.37 -6.12 12.33
N ARG A 96 -19.18 -5.19 11.39
CA ARG A 96 -18.24 -5.34 10.29
C ARG A 96 -16.86 -4.82 10.66
N TYR A 97 -15.84 -5.41 10.04
CA TYR A 97 -14.48 -4.90 10.09
C TYR A 97 -13.91 -4.80 8.68
N SER A 98 -12.91 -3.92 8.52
CA SER A 98 -12.16 -3.76 7.28
C SER A 98 -10.69 -3.61 7.63
N TRP A 99 -9.86 -4.33 6.89
CA TRP A 99 -8.42 -4.35 7.04
C TRP A 99 -7.75 -4.10 5.69
N PRO A 100 -7.61 -2.83 5.29
CA PRO A 100 -6.95 -2.48 4.04
C PRO A 100 -5.43 -2.63 4.18
N GLY A 101 -4.75 -2.71 3.04
CA GLY A 101 -3.30 -2.57 3.02
C GLY A 101 -2.50 -3.85 3.18
N LEU A 102 -3.12 -5.00 2.94
CA LEU A 102 -2.50 -6.30 3.04
C LEU A 102 -1.90 -6.70 1.68
N ALA A 103 -0.72 -7.32 1.72
CA ALA A 103 -0.19 -8.02 0.56
C ALA A 103 -1.00 -9.29 0.29
N PRO A 104 -1.04 -9.81 -0.95
CA PRO A 104 -1.58 -11.14 -1.21
C PRO A 104 -0.91 -12.21 -0.35
N GLY A 105 -1.68 -13.18 0.11
CA GLY A 105 -1.18 -14.28 0.94
C GLY A 105 -2.22 -14.85 1.88
N ARG A 106 -1.81 -15.80 2.73
CA ARG A 106 -2.70 -16.41 3.72
C ARG A 106 -2.62 -15.65 5.04
N TYR A 107 -3.78 -15.37 5.61
CA TYR A 107 -3.91 -14.66 6.87
C TYR A 107 -4.82 -15.41 7.83
N ALA A 108 -4.48 -15.36 9.13
CA ALA A 108 -5.38 -15.71 10.20
C ALA A 108 -6.00 -14.43 10.76
N VAL A 109 -7.33 -14.38 10.80
CA VAL A 109 -8.10 -13.33 11.45
C VAL A 109 -8.55 -13.87 12.79
N ARG A 110 -8.21 -13.18 13.87
CA ARG A 110 -8.58 -13.51 15.25
C ARG A 110 -9.49 -12.42 15.78
N VAL A 111 -10.50 -12.84 16.54
CA VAL A 111 -11.41 -11.94 17.23
C VAL A 111 -11.31 -12.22 18.71
N ALA A 112 -10.98 -11.20 19.48
CA ALA A 112 -10.87 -11.25 20.92
C ALA A 112 -12.00 -10.43 21.55
N THR A 113 -12.78 -11.09 22.41
CA THR A 113 -13.82 -10.45 23.20
C THR A 113 -13.40 -10.33 24.67
N THR A 114 -14.23 -9.67 25.48
CA THR A 114 -14.09 -9.66 26.94
C THR A 114 -14.26 -11.05 27.56
N GLU A 115 -14.93 -11.96 26.86
CA GLU A 115 -15.16 -13.35 27.25
C GLU A 115 -14.26 -14.28 26.42
N PRO A 116 -13.14 -14.79 26.98
CA PRO A 116 -12.17 -15.56 26.20
C PRO A 116 -12.74 -16.81 25.52
N ARG A 117 -13.82 -17.37 26.06
CA ARG A 117 -14.54 -18.52 25.49
C ARG A 117 -15.25 -18.19 24.18
N ALA A 118 -15.59 -16.92 23.98
CA ALA A 118 -16.23 -16.42 22.76
C ALA A 118 -15.23 -15.94 21.71
N ASN A 119 -13.92 -16.10 21.92
CA ASN A 119 -12.94 -15.73 20.92
C ASN A 119 -13.09 -16.58 19.65
N GLY A 120 -12.87 -15.95 18.50
CA GLY A 120 -12.99 -16.57 17.19
C GLY A 120 -11.66 -16.55 16.44
N VAL A 121 -11.46 -17.52 15.56
CA VAL A 121 -10.38 -17.48 14.58
C VAL A 121 -10.87 -18.05 13.26
N THR A 122 -10.53 -17.39 12.16
CA THR A 122 -10.73 -17.89 10.81
C THR A 122 -9.46 -17.63 9.99
N GLN A 123 -9.30 -18.37 8.90
CA GLN A 123 -8.20 -18.18 7.97
C GLN A 123 -8.78 -17.83 6.60
N THR A 124 -8.12 -16.92 5.90
CA THR A 124 -8.53 -16.51 4.56
C THR A 124 -7.32 -16.27 3.67
N ILE A 125 -7.55 -16.33 2.36
CA ILE A 125 -6.55 -16.07 1.34
C ILE A 125 -6.87 -14.74 0.71
N VAL A 126 -5.94 -13.80 0.84
CA VAL A 126 -6.04 -12.47 0.26
C VAL A 126 -5.51 -12.51 -1.18
N PRO A 127 -6.33 -12.17 -2.19
CA PRO A 127 -5.89 -12.13 -3.59
C PRO A 127 -4.99 -10.92 -3.87
N ALA A 128 -4.27 -10.93 -5.00
CA ALA A 128 -3.31 -9.86 -5.34
C ALA A 128 -3.93 -8.48 -5.55
N ASP A 129 -5.17 -8.41 -6.05
CA ASP A 129 -5.78 -7.14 -6.47
C ASP A 129 -7.24 -7.04 -6.01
N GLY A 130 -7.55 -7.52 -4.79
CA GLY A 130 -8.94 -7.61 -4.38
C GLY A 130 -9.18 -7.57 -2.88
N THR A 131 -10.41 -7.93 -2.52
CA THR A 131 -10.85 -8.03 -1.13
C THR A 131 -11.20 -9.47 -0.82
N ALA A 132 -10.61 -10.00 0.24
CA ALA A 132 -11.03 -11.27 0.82
C ALA A 132 -12.15 -11.04 1.82
N THR A 133 -13.10 -11.98 1.85
CA THR A 133 -14.16 -12.01 2.86
C THR A 133 -13.80 -13.04 3.93
N ALA A 134 -13.96 -12.67 5.20
CA ALA A 134 -13.70 -13.52 6.34
C ALA A 134 -14.75 -13.26 7.43
N ASP A 135 -15.90 -13.91 7.29
CA ASP A 135 -16.96 -13.83 8.31
C ASP A 135 -16.66 -14.77 9.47
N ILE A 136 -17.01 -14.34 10.69
CA ILE A 136 -16.66 -15.03 11.93
C ILE A 136 -17.89 -15.09 12.82
N THR A 137 -18.27 -16.29 13.24
CA THR A 137 -19.30 -16.50 14.26
C THR A 137 -18.67 -16.91 15.58
N LEU A 138 -18.82 -16.07 16.59
CA LEU A 138 -18.34 -16.26 17.95
C LEU A 138 -19.31 -17.14 18.74
N ARG A 139 -18.78 -18.06 19.54
CA ARG A 139 -19.59 -18.89 20.43
C ARG A 139 -19.77 -18.22 21.77
N SER A 140 -20.97 -17.72 22.05
CA SER A 140 -21.38 -17.21 23.37
C SER A 140 -21.48 -18.32 24.41
#